data_AF-A0A2M8C9C5-F1
#
_entry.id   AF-A0A2M8C9C5-F1
#
_cell.length_a   1.000
_cell.length_b   1.000
_cell.length_c   1.000
_cell.angle_alpha   90.00
_cell.angle_beta   90.00
_cell.angle_gamma   90.00
#
_symmetry.space_group_name_H-M   'P 1'
#
loop_
_entity.id
_entity.type
_entity.pdbx_description
1 polymer ?
#
loop_
_entity_poly.entity_id
_entity_poly.type
_entity_poly.pdbx_seq_one_letter_code
_entity_poly.pdbx_strand_id
1 'polypeptide(L)'
;MGLSIHYSGYLRDKACLYDMIVEVKDVCESFRWEYRVYNDQYLDDKIVTDSDEISLYGISFTPPNCETVFLAFLSNLRMTSFPNLIFYGKSMDSDEQKYLYMLSVKTQFAGIGIHQLIIHLFRYLDKKYFRDFEVHDEGQYWETGDEALLQKNFTIYTGLLNQVAFAIEDYPMNDDETFESYFSRLMELIRKDRIE
;
A
#
# COMPACT_ATOMS: atom_id res chain seq x y z
N MET A 1 -5.47 11.15 -0.32
CA MET A 1 -4.19 11.77 -0.75
C MET A 1 -3.19 11.63 0.38
N GLY A 2 -2.02 11.05 0.13
CA GLY A 2 -0.97 10.86 1.13
C GLY A 2 -0.05 9.75 0.67
N LEU A 3 1.25 9.87 0.96
CA LEU A 3 2.32 9.07 0.34
C LEU A 3 2.05 7.57 0.42
N SER A 4 1.89 6.99 -0.77
CA SER A 4 1.60 5.58 -0.97
C SER A 4 2.54 4.98 -2.01
N ILE A 5 2.83 3.69 -1.86
CA ILE A 5 3.54 2.90 -2.84
C ILE A 5 2.48 2.05 -3.55
N HIS A 6 2.30 2.28 -4.85
CA HIS A 6 1.42 1.49 -5.70
C HIS A 6 2.25 0.43 -6.41
N TYR A 7 1.75 -0.80 -6.49
CA TYR A 7 2.49 -1.89 -7.10
C TYR A 7 1.58 -2.94 -7.73
N SER A 8 2.14 -3.69 -8.68
CA SER A 8 1.51 -4.87 -9.25
C SER A 8 2.57 -5.78 -9.86
N GLY A 9 2.23 -7.03 -10.12
CA GLY A 9 3.14 -7.94 -10.80
C GLY A 9 2.74 -9.39 -10.61
N TYR A 10 3.71 -10.27 -10.83
CA TYR A 10 3.53 -11.71 -10.75
C TYR A 10 4.63 -12.33 -9.91
N LEU A 11 4.31 -13.42 -9.21
CA LEU A 11 5.33 -14.35 -8.76
C LEU A 11 5.97 -15.00 -9.99
N ARG A 12 7.30 -15.09 -10.00
CA ARG A 12 8.09 -15.59 -11.12
C ARG A 12 7.81 -17.06 -11.41
N ASP A 13 7.73 -17.87 -10.37
CA ASP A 13 7.45 -19.30 -10.43
C ASP A 13 6.81 -19.79 -9.13
N LYS A 14 5.99 -20.86 -9.20
CA LYS A 14 5.37 -21.47 -8.01
C LYS A 14 6.40 -21.89 -6.97
N ALA A 15 7.56 -22.41 -7.40
CA ALA A 15 8.64 -22.87 -6.53
C ALA A 15 9.28 -21.73 -5.71
N CYS A 16 9.17 -20.50 -6.18
CA CYS A 16 9.70 -19.33 -5.48
C CYS A 16 8.88 -18.91 -4.24
N LEU A 17 7.64 -19.39 -4.11
CA LEU A 17 6.71 -18.90 -3.09
C LEU A 17 7.24 -19.09 -1.67
N TYR A 18 7.68 -20.31 -1.36
CA TYR A 18 8.11 -20.66 -0.01
C TYR A 18 9.34 -19.85 0.41
N ASP A 19 10.37 -19.80 -0.44
CA ASP A 19 11.60 -19.06 -0.16
C ASP A 19 11.33 -17.56 0.03
N MET A 20 10.45 -16.98 -0.80
CA MET A 20 10.03 -15.57 -0.64
C MET A 20 9.34 -15.35 0.72
N ILE A 21 8.43 -16.25 1.13
CA ILE A 21 7.75 -16.15 2.42
C ILE A 21 8.76 -16.21 3.57
N VAL A 22 9.72 -17.14 3.52
CA VAL A 22 10.76 -17.29 4.54
C VAL A 22 11.59 -16.00 4.66
N GLU A 23 12.10 -15.48 3.54
CA GLU A 23 12.93 -14.26 3.57
C GLU A 23 12.15 -13.04 4.08
N VAL A 24 10.87 -12.88 3.70
CA VAL A 24 10.02 -11.77 4.19
C VAL A 24 9.69 -11.95 5.68
N LYS A 25 9.41 -13.18 6.10
CA LYS A 25 9.15 -13.52 7.50
C LYS A 25 10.34 -13.17 8.38
N ASP A 26 11.56 -13.50 7.96
CA ASP A 26 12.79 -13.18 8.70
C ASP A 26 12.96 -11.66 8.90
N VAL A 27 12.62 -10.86 7.88
CA VAL A 27 12.57 -9.39 7.99
C VAL A 27 11.53 -8.98 9.03
N CYS A 28 10.30 -9.49 8.93
CA CYS A 28 9.23 -9.16 9.86
C CYS A 28 9.60 -9.50 11.31
N GLU A 29 10.21 -10.66 11.55
CA GLU A 29 10.65 -11.09 12.89
C GLU A 29 11.78 -10.21 13.42
N SER A 30 12.75 -9.85 12.57
CA SER A 30 13.87 -8.97 12.92
C SER A 30 13.41 -7.57 13.35
N PHE A 31 12.41 -7.02 12.64
CA PHE A 31 11.83 -5.71 12.93
C PHE A 31 10.60 -5.75 13.86
N ARG A 32 10.20 -6.95 14.31
CA ARG A 32 9.01 -7.22 15.14
C ARG A 32 7.71 -6.68 14.53
N TRP A 33 7.57 -6.83 13.23
CA TRP A 33 6.35 -6.50 12.50
C TRP A 33 5.36 -7.65 12.57
N GLU A 34 4.08 -7.32 12.71
CA GLU A 34 3.02 -8.30 12.58
C GLU A 34 2.97 -8.80 11.14
N TYR A 35 2.77 -10.11 10.96
CA TYR A 35 2.63 -10.72 9.65
C TYR A 35 1.62 -11.86 9.67
N ARG A 36 1.13 -12.19 8.47
CA ARG A 36 0.23 -13.32 8.24
C ARG A 36 0.70 -14.09 7.01
N VAL A 37 0.91 -15.39 7.18
CA VAL A 37 1.15 -16.32 6.08
C VAL A 37 -0.20 -16.90 5.62
N TYR A 38 -0.40 -16.96 4.31
CA TYR A 38 -1.56 -17.62 3.68
C TYR A 38 -1.17 -19.05 3.27
N ASN A 39 -1.61 -19.52 2.11
CA ASN A 39 -1.06 -20.75 1.56
C ASN A 39 0.40 -20.51 1.15
N ASP A 40 1.31 -21.37 1.61
CA ASP A 40 2.76 -21.29 1.37
C ASP A 40 3.25 -22.21 0.25
N GLN A 41 2.34 -23.04 -0.29
CA GLN A 41 2.60 -23.96 -1.39
C GLN A 41 1.42 -24.00 -2.37
N TYR A 42 1.73 -24.07 -3.66
CA TYR A 42 0.74 -24.39 -4.68
C TYR A 42 0.57 -25.91 -4.75
N LEU A 43 -0.62 -26.40 -4.40
CA LEU A 43 -0.94 -27.83 -4.53
C LEU A 43 -1.34 -28.12 -5.98
N ASP A 44 -0.51 -28.87 -6.71
CA ASP A 44 -0.77 -29.22 -8.12
C ASP A 44 -1.92 -30.24 -8.30
N ASP A 45 -2.34 -30.95 -7.25
CA ASP A 45 -3.23 -32.12 -7.35
C ASP A 45 -4.67 -31.91 -6.87
N LYS A 46 -5.09 -30.69 -6.51
CA LYS A 46 -6.52 -30.44 -6.35
C LYS A 46 -7.12 -30.21 -7.72
N ILE A 47 -7.69 -31.26 -8.30
CA ILE A 47 -8.84 -31.10 -9.20
C ILE A 47 -9.82 -30.25 -8.41
N VAL A 48 -9.94 -28.97 -8.77
CA VAL A 48 -10.90 -28.04 -8.17
C VAL A 48 -12.27 -28.51 -8.66
N THR A 49 -12.79 -29.53 -8.01
CA THR A 49 -14.18 -29.96 -8.14
C THR A 49 -15.01 -28.94 -7.39
N ASP A 50 -15.60 -27.99 -8.12
CA ASP A 50 -16.65 -27.07 -7.66
C ASP A 50 -16.45 -26.44 -6.28
N SER A 51 -15.50 -25.52 -6.14
CA SER A 51 -15.55 -24.58 -5.01
C SER A 51 -15.22 -23.16 -5.44
N ASP A 52 -16.20 -22.28 -5.29
CA ASP A 52 -16.20 -20.83 -5.42
C ASP A 52 -15.20 -20.08 -4.49
N GLU A 53 -14.12 -20.74 -4.05
CA GLU A 53 -13.09 -20.21 -3.16
C GLU A 53 -11.80 -19.94 -3.94
N ILE A 54 -11.62 -18.67 -4.28
CA ILE A 54 -10.36 -18.18 -4.81
C ILE A 54 -9.31 -18.27 -3.70
N SER A 55 -8.29 -19.08 -3.92
CA SER A 55 -7.21 -19.30 -2.95
C SER A 55 -6.16 -18.19 -3.01
N LEU A 56 -5.72 -17.73 -1.84
CA LEU A 56 -4.68 -16.72 -1.67
C LEU A 56 -3.38 -17.37 -1.16
N TYR A 57 -2.26 -17.02 -1.77
CA TYR A 57 -0.93 -17.58 -1.48
C TYR A 57 0.03 -16.45 -1.10
N GLY A 58 1.02 -16.70 -0.24
CA GLY A 58 2.04 -15.70 0.10
C GLY A 58 1.96 -15.19 1.54
N ILE A 59 2.37 -13.93 1.73
CA ILE A 59 2.52 -13.31 3.06
C ILE A 59 2.06 -11.85 3.02
N SER A 60 1.51 -11.37 4.12
CA SER A 60 1.28 -9.94 4.37
C SER A 60 1.91 -9.53 5.69
N PHE A 61 2.27 -8.25 5.82
CA PHE A 61 2.90 -7.71 7.03
C PHE A 61 2.55 -6.25 7.26
N THR A 62 2.58 -5.81 8.52
CA THR A 62 2.22 -4.44 8.94
C THR A 62 3.35 -3.83 9.76
N PRO A 63 4.16 -2.94 9.17
CA PRO A 63 5.09 -2.09 9.92
C PRO A 63 4.34 -1.09 10.84
N PRO A 64 5.01 -0.53 11.86
CA PRO A 64 4.41 0.49 12.73
C PRO A 64 3.91 1.70 11.94
N ASN A 65 2.69 2.15 12.26
CA ASN A 65 2.01 3.30 11.63
C ASN A 65 1.91 3.21 10.09
N CYS A 66 1.93 1.99 9.55
CA CYS A 66 1.81 1.70 8.12
C CYS A 66 0.54 0.90 7.86
N GLU A 67 -0.01 1.02 6.65
CA GLU A 67 -0.97 0.04 6.16
C GLU A 67 -0.28 -1.32 5.92
N THR A 68 -1.07 -2.40 5.84
CA THR A 68 -0.55 -3.74 5.54
C THR A 68 0.00 -3.82 4.12
N VAL A 69 1.23 -4.29 4.00
CA VAL A 69 1.85 -4.67 2.74
C VAL A 69 1.43 -6.09 2.40
N PHE A 70 0.98 -6.33 1.16
CA PHE A 70 0.58 -7.63 0.67
C PHE A 70 1.56 -8.12 -0.40
N LEU A 71 2.27 -9.21 -0.09
CA LEU A 71 3.03 -9.99 -1.06
C LEU A 71 2.30 -11.32 -1.25
N ALA A 72 1.08 -11.20 -1.77
CA ALA A 72 0.15 -12.30 -1.93
C ALA A 72 -0.30 -12.45 -3.38
N PHE A 73 -0.66 -13.68 -3.75
CA PHE A 73 -0.84 -14.09 -5.14
C PHE A 73 -2.05 -15.01 -5.28
N LEU A 74 -2.65 -14.98 -6.46
CA LEU A 74 -3.64 -15.96 -6.89
C LEU A 74 -2.98 -17.23 -7.44
N SER A 75 -3.81 -18.23 -7.76
CA SER A 75 -3.38 -19.47 -8.43
C SER A 75 -2.69 -19.25 -9.78
N ASN A 76 -3.01 -18.13 -10.46
CA ASN A 76 -2.35 -17.70 -11.71
C ASN A 76 -1.08 -16.87 -11.49
N LEU A 77 -0.54 -16.86 -10.27
CA LEU A 77 0.66 -16.14 -9.84
C LEU A 77 0.53 -14.61 -9.84
N ARG A 78 -0.63 -14.03 -10.17
CA ARG A 78 -0.81 -12.59 -10.18
C ARG A 78 -0.97 -12.04 -8.77
N MET A 79 -0.29 -10.94 -8.48
CA MET A 79 -0.36 -10.27 -7.18
C MET A 79 -1.77 -9.77 -6.89
N THR A 80 -2.20 -9.93 -5.64
CA THR A 80 -3.46 -9.39 -5.12
C THR A 80 -3.36 -9.19 -3.60
N SER A 81 -4.40 -8.63 -3.00
CA SER A 81 -4.54 -8.52 -1.55
C SER A 81 -5.79 -9.25 -1.08
N PHE A 82 -5.82 -9.58 0.20
CA PHE A 82 -7.00 -10.17 0.81
C PHE A 82 -8.25 -9.26 0.67
N PRO A 83 -8.18 -7.94 0.93
CA PRO A 83 -9.31 -7.04 0.66
C PRO A 83 -9.74 -7.02 -0.81
N ASN A 84 -8.79 -6.88 -1.75
CA ASN A 84 -9.13 -6.84 -3.18
C ASN A 84 -9.83 -8.12 -3.62
N LEU A 85 -9.41 -9.26 -3.07
CA LEU A 85 -10.02 -10.53 -3.35
C LEU A 85 -11.47 -10.62 -2.84
N ILE A 86 -11.74 -10.12 -1.64
CA ILE A 86 -13.10 -10.09 -1.07
C ILE A 86 -14.02 -9.20 -1.91
N PHE A 87 -13.55 -8.00 -2.28
CA PHE A 87 -14.40 -7.02 -2.94
C PHE A 87 -14.57 -7.28 -4.44
N TYR A 88 -13.52 -7.75 -5.12
CA TYR A 88 -13.48 -7.80 -6.59
C TYR A 88 -13.28 -9.21 -7.15
N GLY A 89 -12.96 -10.21 -6.33
CA GLY A 89 -12.65 -11.57 -6.79
C GLY A 89 -13.80 -12.25 -7.55
N LYS A 90 -15.05 -11.90 -7.22
CA LYS A 90 -16.26 -12.45 -7.87
C LYS A 90 -16.94 -11.46 -8.81
N SER A 91 -16.32 -10.30 -9.07
CA SER A 91 -16.94 -9.31 -9.96
C SER A 91 -16.96 -9.82 -11.41
N MET A 92 -18.09 -9.66 -12.07
CA MET A 92 -18.27 -9.96 -13.49
C MET A 92 -18.03 -8.71 -14.37
N ASP A 93 -17.87 -7.54 -13.75
CA ASP A 93 -17.60 -6.29 -14.43
C ASP A 93 -16.10 -6.17 -14.75
N SER A 94 -15.77 -5.89 -16.00
CA SER A 94 -14.39 -5.85 -16.47
C SER A 94 -13.58 -4.68 -15.89
N ASP A 95 -14.24 -3.58 -15.53
CA ASP A 95 -13.57 -2.44 -14.92
C ASP A 95 -13.29 -2.71 -13.43
N GLU A 96 -14.24 -3.32 -12.71
CA GLU A 96 -14.04 -3.71 -11.32
C GLU A 96 -12.96 -4.79 -11.16
N GLN A 97 -12.86 -5.74 -12.10
CA GLN A 97 -11.81 -6.75 -12.10
C GLN A 97 -10.39 -6.16 -12.15
N LYS A 98 -10.22 -4.91 -12.62
CA LYS A 98 -8.90 -4.24 -12.59
C LYS A 98 -8.45 -4.00 -11.15
N TYR A 99 -9.37 -3.66 -10.25
CA TYR A 99 -9.07 -3.40 -8.84
C TYR A 99 -8.57 -4.65 -8.10
N LEU A 100 -8.88 -5.86 -8.59
CA LEU A 100 -8.35 -7.10 -8.03
C LEU A 100 -6.81 -7.10 -7.96
N TYR A 101 -6.16 -6.39 -8.89
CA TYR A 101 -4.71 -6.42 -9.09
C TYR A 101 -4.02 -5.07 -8.80
N MET A 102 -4.77 -4.06 -8.35
CA MET A 102 -4.24 -2.76 -7.98
C MET A 102 -3.89 -2.77 -6.49
N LEU A 103 -2.61 -2.92 -6.18
CA LEU A 103 -2.13 -2.87 -4.81
C LEU A 103 -1.59 -1.48 -4.52
N SER A 104 -1.89 -1.00 -3.30
CA SER A 104 -1.27 0.19 -2.76
C SER A 104 -1.06 0.01 -1.27
N VAL A 105 -0.02 0.65 -0.74
CA VAL A 105 0.22 0.72 0.70
C VAL A 105 0.58 2.16 1.06
N LYS A 106 -0.22 2.75 1.95
CA LYS A 106 0.09 4.07 2.52
C LYS A 106 1.17 3.96 3.58
N THR A 107 2.19 4.79 3.43
CA THR A 107 3.36 4.87 4.31
C THR A 107 3.54 6.25 4.93
N GLN A 108 2.65 7.20 4.61
CA GLN A 108 2.67 8.60 5.08
C GLN A 108 2.93 8.75 6.58
N PHE A 109 2.33 7.89 7.41
CA PHE A 109 2.43 7.94 8.87
C PHE A 109 3.51 7.02 9.45
N ALA A 110 4.06 6.12 8.63
CA ALA A 110 5.13 5.20 9.01
C ALA A 110 6.51 5.90 9.08
N GLY A 111 6.61 7.07 8.45
CA GLY A 111 7.83 7.84 8.34
C GLY A 111 8.75 7.36 7.22
N ILE A 112 9.75 8.19 6.93
CA ILE A 112 10.66 8.03 5.79
C ILE A 112 11.46 6.73 5.89
N GLY A 113 11.96 6.40 7.07
CA GLY A 113 12.78 5.19 7.27
C GLY A 113 12.02 3.91 6.93
N ILE A 114 10.77 3.76 7.38
CA ILE A 114 9.95 2.59 7.05
C ILE A 114 9.61 2.57 5.56
N HIS A 115 9.28 3.72 4.98
CA HIS A 115 9.05 3.83 3.54
C HIS A 115 10.25 3.34 2.73
N GLN A 116 11.46 3.84 3.03
CA GLN A 116 12.68 3.40 2.37
C GLN A 116 12.94 1.90 2.56
N LEU A 117 12.69 1.37 3.76
CA LEU A 117 12.88 -0.05 4.07
C LEU A 117 11.96 -0.94 3.23
N ILE A 118 10.69 -0.55 3.05
CA ILE A 118 9.74 -1.26 2.17
C ILE A 118 10.23 -1.21 0.71
N ILE A 119 10.67 -0.04 0.24
CA ILE A 119 11.21 0.11 -1.12
C ILE A 119 12.45 -0.78 -1.34
N HIS A 120 13.37 -0.83 -0.38
CA HIS A 120 14.55 -1.69 -0.47
C HIS A 120 14.19 -3.18 -0.43
N LEU A 121 13.22 -3.57 0.40
CA LEU A 121 12.67 -4.93 0.40
C LEU A 121 12.07 -5.27 -0.97
N PHE A 122 11.25 -4.39 -1.56
CA PHE A 122 10.67 -4.58 -2.88
C PHE A 122 11.75 -4.74 -3.97
N ARG A 123 12.78 -3.88 -3.99
CA ARG A 123 13.90 -3.99 -4.95
C ARG A 123 14.67 -5.30 -4.81
N TYR A 124 14.79 -5.79 -3.59
CA TYR A 124 15.47 -7.05 -3.30
C TYR A 124 14.63 -8.26 -3.78
N LEU A 125 13.34 -8.26 -3.46
CA LEU A 125 12.42 -9.33 -3.84
C LEU A 125 12.19 -9.38 -5.36
N ASP A 126 12.08 -8.22 -6.02
CA ASP A 126 11.89 -8.12 -7.47
C ASP A 126 12.96 -8.91 -8.26
N LYS A 127 14.23 -8.70 -7.90
CA LYS A 127 15.37 -9.38 -8.53
C LYS A 127 15.26 -10.91 -8.49
N LYS A 128 14.65 -11.45 -7.44
CA LYS A 128 14.63 -12.89 -7.16
C LYS A 128 13.31 -13.57 -7.50
N TYR A 129 12.20 -12.97 -7.12
CA TYR A 129 10.93 -13.65 -6.95
C TYR A 129 9.83 -13.12 -7.86
N PHE A 130 9.96 -11.92 -8.42
CA PHE A 130 8.90 -11.34 -9.24
C PHE A 130 9.23 -11.34 -10.73
N ARG A 131 8.17 -11.20 -11.51
CA ARG A 131 8.17 -10.94 -12.96
C ARG A 131 7.13 -9.87 -13.25
N ASP A 132 7.45 -8.98 -14.19
CA ASP A 132 6.60 -7.85 -14.60
C ASP A 132 6.16 -7.02 -13.37
N PHE A 133 7.10 -6.78 -12.45
CA PHE A 133 6.85 -6.05 -11.22
C PHE A 133 6.93 -4.55 -11.50
N GLU A 134 5.78 -3.91 -11.44
CA GLU A 134 5.63 -2.47 -11.64
C GLU A 134 5.38 -1.83 -10.29
N VAL A 135 6.13 -0.77 -10.00
CA VAL A 135 5.98 0.04 -8.80
C VAL A 135 5.93 1.49 -9.21
N HIS A 136 4.96 2.21 -8.64
CA HIS A 136 4.86 3.65 -8.70
C HIS A 136 4.85 4.20 -7.28
N ASP A 137 5.88 4.97 -6.94
CA ASP A 137 6.06 5.54 -5.63
C ASP A 137 5.74 7.03 -5.63
N GLU A 138 4.72 7.44 -4.88
CA GLU A 138 4.37 8.85 -4.73
C GLU A 138 5.49 9.66 -4.02
N GLY A 139 6.36 8.98 -3.27
CA GLY A 139 7.57 9.56 -2.68
C GLY A 139 8.70 9.78 -3.70
N GLN A 140 8.60 9.17 -4.88
CA GLN A 140 9.57 9.17 -5.97
C GLN A 140 10.91 8.51 -5.64
N TYR A 141 11.01 7.80 -4.53
CA TYR A 141 12.25 7.17 -4.08
C TYR A 141 12.50 5.84 -4.78
N TRP A 142 11.44 5.11 -5.16
CA TRP A 142 11.55 3.93 -6.03
C TRP A 142 12.28 4.26 -7.34
N GLU A 143 11.91 5.35 -7.99
CA GLU A 143 12.38 5.74 -9.32
C GLU A 143 13.75 6.43 -9.26
N THR A 144 14.00 7.24 -8.22
CA THR A 144 15.19 8.11 -8.16
C THR A 144 16.27 7.63 -7.20
N GLY A 145 15.89 6.96 -6.11
CA GLY A 145 16.79 6.71 -4.98
C GLY A 145 17.27 7.97 -4.25
N ASP A 146 16.66 9.14 -4.49
CA ASP A 146 17.05 10.42 -3.88
C ASP A 146 16.36 10.60 -2.52
N GLU A 147 17.14 10.49 -1.44
CA GLU A 147 16.64 10.65 -0.07
C GLU A 147 16.20 12.09 0.23
N ALA A 148 16.84 13.09 -0.35
CA ALA A 148 16.50 14.49 -0.13
C ALA A 148 15.17 14.83 -0.81
N LEU A 149 14.95 14.28 -2.02
CA LEU A 149 13.66 14.37 -2.69
C LEU A 149 12.56 13.69 -1.89
N LEU A 150 12.81 12.48 -1.39
CA LEU A 150 11.85 11.76 -0.54
C LEU A 150 11.50 12.57 0.71
N GLN A 151 12.51 13.09 1.41
CA GLN A 151 12.31 13.92 2.60
C GLN A 151 11.49 15.17 2.29
N LYS A 152 11.80 15.86 1.19
CA LYS A 152 11.04 17.03 0.74
C LYS A 152 9.57 16.67 0.48
N ASN A 153 9.31 15.56 -0.21
CA ASN A 153 7.95 15.11 -0.51
C ASN A 153 7.19 14.78 0.78
N PHE A 154 7.79 14.04 1.72
CA PHE A 154 7.19 13.78 3.03
C PHE A 154 6.85 15.06 3.79
N THR A 155 7.75 16.05 3.80
CA THR A 155 7.51 17.35 4.45
C THR A 155 6.35 18.09 3.81
N ILE A 156 6.26 18.11 2.47
CA ILE A 156 5.16 18.77 1.76
C ILE A 156 3.82 18.13 2.11
N TYR A 157 3.68 16.81 1.95
CA TYR A 157 2.40 16.14 2.21
C TYR A 157 1.98 16.24 3.68
N THR A 158 2.91 16.07 4.61
CA THR A 158 2.64 16.20 6.05
C THR A 158 2.24 17.63 6.40
N GLY A 159 2.94 18.63 5.84
CA GLY A 159 2.61 20.04 6.05
C GLY A 159 1.21 20.40 5.55
N LEU A 160 0.82 19.91 4.36
CA LEU A 160 -0.52 20.12 3.81
C LEU A 160 -1.61 19.50 4.70
N LEU A 161 -1.39 18.29 5.22
CA LEU A 161 -2.34 17.61 6.11
C LEU A 161 -2.47 18.35 7.45
N ASN A 162 -1.35 18.76 8.04
CA ASN A 162 -1.33 19.47 9.30
C ASN A 162 -2.01 20.84 9.20
N GLN A 163 -1.81 21.58 8.11
CA GLN A 163 -2.49 22.86 7.89
C GLN A 163 -4.01 22.71 7.90
N VAL A 164 -4.54 21.70 7.21
CA VAL A 164 -5.98 21.45 7.20
C VAL A 164 -6.48 21.01 8.58
N ALA A 165 -5.72 20.14 9.26
CA ALA A 165 -6.07 19.68 10.61
C ALA A 165 -6.14 20.85 11.60
N PHE A 166 -5.09 21.68 11.66
CA PHE A 166 -5.06 22.86 12.52
C PHE A 166 -6.16 23.86 12.19
N ALA A 167 -6.44 24.10 10.90
CA ALA A 167 -7.51 25.01 10.53
C ALA A 167 -8.88 24.53 11.06
N ILE A 168 -9.15 23.22 11.01
CA ILE A 168 -10.40 22.64 11.53
C ILE A 168 -10.45 22.73 13.07
N GLU A 169 -9.33 22.52 13.75
CA GLU A 169 -9.23 22.58 15.21
C GLU A 169 -9.35 24.01 15.75
N ASP A 170 -8.63 24.95 15.15
CA ASP A 170 -8.52 26.34 15.62
C ASP A 170 -9.73 27.20 15.23
N TYR A 171 -10.40 26.85 14.12
CA TYR A 171 -11.52 27.63 13.60
C TYR A 171 -12.76 26.75 13.44
N PRO A 172 -13.44 26.35 14.53
CA PRO A 172 -14.62 25.49 14.46
C PRO A 172 -15.80 26.15 13.69
N MET A 173 -16.77 25.32 13.33
CA MET A 173 -18.01 25.78 12.68
C MET A 173 -18.85 26.60 13.67
N ASN A 174 -19.41 27.72 13.21
CA ASN A 174 -20.34 28.52 14.01
C ASN A 174 -21.75 27.90 13.97
N ASP A 175 -22.55 28.13 15.01
CA ASP A 175 -23.89 27.52 15.14
C ASP A 175 -24.85 27.86 13.99
N ASP A 176 -24.73 29.06 13.41
CA ASP A 176 -25.60 29.55 12.32
C ASP A 176 -24.99 29.36 10.92
N GLU A 177 -23.82 28.71 10.81
CA GLU A 177 -23.08 28.56 9.57
C GLU A 177 -23.39 27.22 8.88
N THR A 178 -23.59 27.24 7.56
CA THR A 178 -23.70 26.00 6.78
C THR A 178 -22.33 25.36 6.58
N PHE A 179 -22.28 24.04 6.35
CA PHE A 179 -21.01 23.36 6.07
C PHE A 179 -20.28 23.93 4.84
N GLU A 180 -21.02 24.39 3.82
CA GLU A 180 -20.43 25.01 2.62
C GLU A 180 -19.77 26.36 2.95
N SER A 181 -20.43 27.20 3.76
CA SER A 181 -19.87 28.47 4.23
C SER A 181 -18.64 28.22 5.11
N TYR A 182 -18.75 27.26 6.02
CA TYR A 182 -17.67 26.84 6.91
C TYR A 182 -16.43 26.40 6.14
N PHE A 183 -16.62 25.50 5.17
CA PHE A 183 -15.54 25.01 4.33
C PHE A 183 -14.92 26.13 3.50
N SER A 184 -15.74 27.03 2.94
CA SER A 184 -15.24 28.19 2.17
C SER A 184 -14.37 29.11 3.04
N ARG A 185 -14.83 29.42 4.26
CA ARG A 185 -14.09 30.21 5.25
C ARG A 185 -12.78 29.56 5.64
N LEU A 186 -12.79 28.25 5.95
CA LEU A 186 -11.57 27.49 6.26
C LEU A 186 -10.55 27.54 5.11
N MET A 187 -11.00 27.35 3.87
CA MET A 187 -10.12 27.37 2.71
C MET A 187 -9.51 28.75 2.45
N GLU A 188 -10.21 29.85 2.76
CA GLU A 188 -9.64 31.19 2.70
C GLU A 188 -8.55 31.41 3.76
N LEU A 189 -8.75 30.90 4.97
CA LEU A 189 -7.77 30.99 6.07
C LEU A 189 -6.48 30.23 5.71
N ILE A 190 -6.62 28.96 5.28
CA ILE A 190 -5.48 28.12 4.87
C ILE A 190 -4.69 28.75 3.71
N ARG A 191 -5.35 29.47 2.79
CA ARG A 191 -4.68 30.16 1.67
C ARG A 191 -3.88 31.38 2.13
N LYS A 192 -4.38 32.14 3.11
CA LYS A 192 -3.68 33.33 3.64
C LYS A 192 -2.38 32.93 4.33
N ASP A 193 -2.39 31.85 5.10
CA ASP A 193 -1.21 31.33 5.81
C ASP A 193 -0.12 30.75 4.89
N ARG A 194 -0.37 30.64 3.58
CA ARG A 194 0.63 30.19 2.59
C ARG A 194 1.39 31.31 1.88
N ILE A 195 0.99 32.57 2.07
CA ILE A 195 1.58 33.74 1.38
C ILE A 195 2.60 34.46 2.28
N GLU A 196 2.72 34.07 3.55
CA GLU A 196 3.80 34.46 4.48
C GLU A 196 4.87 33.37 4.58
#